data_AF-A0AAD8RQE4-F1
#
_entry.id   AF-A0AAD8RQE4-F1
#
_cell.length_a   1.000
_cell.length_b   1.000
_cell.length_c   1.000
_cell.angle_alpha   90.00
_cell.angle_beta   90.00
_cell.angle_gamma   90.00
#
_symmetry.space_group_name_H-M   'P 1'
#
loop_
_entity.id
_entity.type
_entity.pdbx_description
1 polymer ?
#
loop_
_entity_poly.entity_id
_entity_poly.type
_entity_poly.pdbx_seq_one_letter_code
_entity_poly.pdbx_strand_id
1 'polypeptide(L)'
;MMMMSDSDDDLEPQLKAVSDYFFVDDAKHPVCLSALPIRFTEDPDPDEAPECEANIFLRGTADPGIPVYKQVVAWRLGLDGRQPEVAALSKEGSWINLAKPRNSYEETFRPIFITVQMLHFLRRKPEEPEKSLWNHLRKVFEYCTPIYVLCSFSPCVINSSDS
;
A
#
# COMPACT_ATOMS: atom_id res chain seq x y z
N MET A 1 -10.97 36.77 38.65
CA MET A 1 -12.01 36.26 37.73
C MET A 1 -11.37 35.15 36.93
N MET A 2 -11.75 33.90 37.19
CA MET A 2 -11.35 32.73 36.40
C MET A 2 -12.12 32.74 35.08
N MET A 3 -11.45 32.41 33.98
CA MET A 3 -12.01 31.69 32.84
C MET A 3 -10.89 30.79 32.32
N MET A 4 -10.93 29.51 32.69
CA MET A 4 -10.25 28.44 31.99
C MET A 4 -11.14 28.05 30.82
N SER A 5 -10.63 28.08 29.60
CA SER A 5 -11.14 27.25 28.52
C SER A 5 -9.94 26.54 27.93
N ASP A 6 -9.70 25.38 28.54
CA ASP A 6 -8.93 24.27 28.01
C ASP A 6 -9.67 23.80 26.75
N SER A 7 -9.14 24.12 25.57
CA SER A 7 -9.57 23.47 24.34
C SER A 7 -8.63 22.31 24.12
N ASP A 8 -8.97 21.19 24.75
CA ASP A 8 -8.58 19.85 24.31
C ASP A 8 -8.90 19.75 22.83
N ASP A 9 -7.87 19.91 22.00
CA ASP A 9 -7.91 19.50 20.61
C ASP A 9 -7.94 17.97 20.66
N ASP A 10 -9.15 17.43 20.52
CA ASP A 10 -9.51 16.02 20.44
C ASP A 10 -8.92 15.43 19.14
N LEU A 11 -7.59 15.46 19.05
CA LEU A 11 -6.82 14.83 18.00
C LEU A 11 -6.99 13.33 18.21
N GLU A 12 -7.99 12.76 17.52
CA GLU A 12 -8.12 11.31 17.33
C GLU A 12 -6.69 10.74 17.16
N PRO A 13 -6.30 9.73 17.95
CA PRO A 13 -4.94 9.23 17.92
C PRO A 13 -4.61 8.83 16.48
N GLN A 14 -3.72 9.58 15.84
CA GLN A 14 -3.30 9.30 14.47
C GLN A 14 -2.75 7.87 14.46
N LEU A 15 -3.51 6.96 13.82
CA LEU A 15 -3.13 5.57 13.73
C LEU A 15 -1.85 5.49 12.91
N LYS A 16 -0.70 5.33 13.58
CA LYS A 16 0.62 5.43 12.95
C LYS A 16 0.85 4.39 11.88
N ALA A 17 0.28 3.20 12.05
CA ALA A 17 0.24 2.15 11.04
C ALA A 17 -0.80 1.08 11.38
N VAL A 18 -1.41 0.49 10.36
CA VAL A 18 -2.36 -0.63 10.47
C VAL A 18 -1.71 -1.92 10.02
N SER A 19 -1.80 -2.94 10.87
CA SER A 19 -1.31 -4.30 10.64
C SER A 19 -2.46 -5.30 10.51
N ASP A 20 -2.17 -6.52 10.07
CA ASP A 20 -3.15 -7.57 9.77
C ASP A 20 -4.31 -7.06 8.88
N TYR A 21 -3.97 -6.17 7.94
CA TYR A 21 -4.98 -5.42 7.21
C TYR A 21 -5.56 -6.20 6.02
N PHE A 22 -6.81 -5.88 5.69
CA PHE A 22 -7.46 -6.31 4.46
C PHE A 22 -8.57 -5.32 4.09
N PHE A 23 -8.99 -5.33 2.82
CA PHE A 23 -10.06 -4.45 2.33
C PHE A 23 -11.30 -5.25 1.98
N VAL A 24 -12.47 -4.65 2.23
CA VAL A 24 -13.76 -5.25 1.88
C VAL A 24 -14.70 -4.24 1.21
N ASP A 25 -15.60 -4.73 0.36
CA ASP A 25 -16.72 -3.95 -0.17
C ASP A 25 -17.92 -3.89 0.80
N ASP A 26 -19.01 -3.24 0.39
CA ASP A 26 -20.30 -3.18 1.12
C ASP A 26 -20.88 -4.56 1.46
N ALA A 27 -20.69 -5.53 0.57
CA ALA A 27 -21.15 -6.90 0.75
C ALA A 27 -20.16 -7.73 1.60
N LYS A 28 -19.11 -7.10 2.14
CA LYS A 28 -18.04 -7.71 2.95
C LYS A 28 -17.17 -8.71 2.19
N HIS A 29 -17.17 -8.68 0.86
CA HIS A 29 -16.25 -9.48 0.05
C HIS A 29 -14.86 -8.86 0.08
N PRO A 30 -13.79 -9.68 0.12
CA PRO A 30 -12.43 -9.17 0.05
C PRO A 30 -12.18 -8.53 -1.31
N VAL A 31 -11.65 -7.31 -1.31
CA VAL A 31 -11.29 -6.56 -2.53
C VAL A 31 -9.83 -6.18 -2.49
N CYS A 32 -9.19 -6.00 -3.64
CA CYS A 32 -7.79 -5.55 -3.72
C CYS A 32 -7.68 -4.03 -3.53
N LEU A 33 -6.57 -3.54 -2.96
CA LEU A 33 -6.29 -2.09 -2.86
C LEU A 33 -6.29 -1.40 -4.25
N SER A 34 -5.97 -2.12 -5.32
CA SER A 34 -6.02 -1.60 -6.69
C SER A 34 -7.41 -1.20 -7.17
N ALA A 35 -8.47 -1.54 -6.43
CA ALA A 35 -9.82 -1.04 -6.70
C ALA A 35 -10.00 0.44 -6.30
N LEU A 36 -9.08 0.97 -5.49
CA LEU A 36 -9.03 2.38 -5.13
C LEU A 36 -8.12 3.16 -6.10
N PRO A 37 -8.43 4.43 -6.40
CA PRO A 37 -7.55 5.28 -7.19
C PRO A 37 -6.23 5.54 -6.47
N ILE A 38 -5.14 5.56 -7.24
CA ILE A 38 -3.81 5.94 -6.75
C ILE A 38 -3.63 7.47 -6.80
N ARG A 39 -3.14 8.07 -5.72
CA ARG A 39 -2.78 9.48 -5.58
C ARG A 39 -1.26 9.61 -5.45
N PHE A 40 -0.69 10.55 -6.18
CA PHE A 40 0.76 10.83 -6.15
C PHE A 40 1.12 12.07 -5.35
N THR A 41 0.13 12.89 -4.97
CA THR A 41 0.32 14.12 -4.19
C THR A 41 0.19 13.84 -2.69
N GLU A 42 0.97 14.55 -1.88
CA GLU A 42 0.95 14.39 -0.42
C GLU A 42 -0.28 15.04 0.22
N ASP A 43 -0.67 16.20 -0.32
CA ASP A 43 -1.80 16.97 0.15
C ASP A 43 -3.10 16.47 -0.51
N PRO A 44 -4.11 16.09 0.29
CA PRO A 44 -5.47 15.96 -0.22
C PRO A 44 -5.93 17.37 -0.58
N ASP A 45 -5.95 17.70 -1.88
CA ASP A 45 -6.63 18.91 -2.31
C ASP A 45 -8.12 18.75 -1.95
N PRO A 46 -8.69 19.60 -1.07
CA PRO A 46 -10.08 19.48 -0.67
C PRO A 46 -11.05 19.59 -1.86
N ASP A 47 -10.64 20.22 -2.95
CA ASP A 47 -11.43 20.37 -4.17
C ASP A 47 -11.27 19.20 -5.16
N GLU A 48 -10.32 18.29 -4.92
CA GLU A 48 -10.15 17.02 -5.64
C GLU A 48 -10.37 15.81 -4.72
N ALA A 49 -11.48 15.77 -3.98
CA ALA A 49 -11.86 14.50 -3.37
C ALA A 49 -12.10 13.47 -4.50
N PRO A 50 -11.30 12.38 -4.60
CA PRO A 50 -11.60 11.35 -5.57
C PRO A 50 -12.95 10.75 -5.18
N GLU A 51 -13.95 10.90 -6.03
CA GLU A 51 -15.19 10.14 -5.93
C GLU A 51 -14.86 8.68 -6.24
N CYS A 52 -14.47 7.92 -5.22
CA CYS A 52 -14.54 6.48 -5.30
C CYS A 52 -16.02 6.11 -5.10
N GLU A 53 -16.71 5.80 -6.20
CA GLU A 53 -18.10 5.32 -6.16
C GLU A 53 -18.22 4.01 -5.36
N ALA A 54 -17.14 3.23 -5.28
CA ALA A 54 -17.08 2.00 -4.52
C ALA A 54 -16.84 2.30 -3.02
N ASN A 55 -17.77 1.84 -2.18
CA ASN A 55 -17.56 1.84 -0.74
C ASN A 55 -16.61 0.70 -0.36
N ILE A 56 -15.34 1.06 -0.14
CA ILE A 56 -14.30 0.13 0.29
C ILE A 56 -13.91 0.46 1.73
N PHE A 57 -13.82 -0.56 2.57
CA PHE A 57 -13.49 -0.43 3.98
C PHE A 57 -12.17 -1.11 4.30
N LEU A 58 -11.26 -0.37 4.93
CA LEU A 58 -10.06 -0.88 5.55
C LEU A 58 -10.43 -1.57 6.87
N ARG A 59 -9.98 -2.81 7.02
CA ARG A 59 -9.96 -3.56 8.28
C ARG A 59 -8.55 -3.87 8.69
N GLY A 60 -8.29 -3.93 9.98
CA GLY A 60 -7.01 -4.35 10.53
C GLY A 60 -6.88 -3.99 11.99
N THR A 61 -5.65 -3.90 12.46
CA THR A 61 -5.32 -3.62 13.85
C THR A 61 -4.25 -2.54 13.92
N ALA A 62 -4.56 -1.43 14.59
CA ALA A 62 -3.59 -0.40 14.93
C ALA A 62 -2.95 -0.70 16.30
N ASP A 63 -1.72 -0.26 16.52
CA ASP A 63 -1.04 -0.38 17.81
C ASP A 63 -1.73 0.55 18.84
N PRO A 64 -2.16 0.08 20.04
CA PRO A 64 -1.86 -1.19 20.73
C PRO A 64 -2.97 -2.26 20.68
N GLY A 65 -3.39 -2.69 19.50
CA GLY A 65 -4.40 -3.74 19.32
C GLY A 65 -5.81 -3.22 19.01
N ILE A 66 -5.94 -1.94 18.67
CA ILE A 66 -7.23 -1.31 18.41
C ILE A 66 -7.74 -1.77 17.03
N PRO A 67 -8.94 -2.37 16.95
CA PRO A 67 -9.51 -2.77 15.67
C PRO A 67 -9.82 -1.53 14.83
N VAL A 68 -9.40 -1.56 13.57
CA VAL A 68 -9.63 -0.49 12.59
C VAL A 68 -10.77 -0.91 11.68
N TYR A 69 -11.73 0.00 11.49
CA TYR A 69 -12.77 -0.09 10.48
C TYR A 69 -13.04 1.32 9.94
N LYS A 70 -12.45 1.65 8.79
CA LYS A 70 -12.56 3.00 8.18
C LYS A 70 -12.87 2.87 6.70
N GLN A 71 -13.77 3.72 6.19
CA GLN A 71 -13.99 3.83 4.75
C GLN A 71 -12.78 4.52 4.12
N VAL A 72 -12.31 3.99 3.00
CA VAL A 72 -11.16 4.52 2.27
C VAL A 72 -11.56 4.86 0.85
N VAL A 73 -10.94 5.91 0.29
CA VAL A 73 -11.34 6.48 -1.00
C VAL A 73 -10.19 6.57 -2.00
N ALA A 74 -8.94 6.44 -1.54
CA ALA A 74 -7.75 6.43 -2.38
C ALA A 74 -6.59 5.74 -1.66
N TRP A 75 -5.47 5.59 -2.35
CA TRP A 75 -4.21 5.15 -1.76
C TRP A 75 -3.02 5.83 -2.43
N ARG A 76 -1.86 5.81 -1.78
CA ARG A 76 -0.62 6.41 -2.30
C ARG A 76 0.61 5.55 -2.03
N LEU A 77 1.69 5.91 -2.73
CA LEU A 77 3.01 5.30 -2.59
C LEU A 77 4.05 6.34 -2.19
N GLY A 78 4.74 6.10 -1.08
CA GLY A 78 5.96 6.81 -0.71
C GLY A 78 7.18 6.02 -1.19
N LEU A 79 8.00 6.61 -2.06
CA LEU A 79 9.17 5.91 -2.66
C LEU A 79 10.52 6.52 -2.28
N ASP A 80 10.54 7.68 -1.64
CA ASP A 80 11.79 8.39 -1.32
C ASP A 80 12.46 7.88 -0.04
N GLY A 81 11.72 7.14 0.79
CA GLY A 81 12.21 6.52 2.01
C GLY A 81 13.19 5.37 1.81
N ARG A 82 13.72 4.86 2.93
CA ARG A 82 14.57 3.65 2.93
C ARG A 82 13.80 2.41 2.49
N GLN A 83 12.52 2.35 2.82
CA GLN A 83 11.57 1.35 2.37
C GLN A 83 10.42 2.07 1.66
N PRO A 84 9.74 1.42 0.71
CA PRO A 84 8.51 1.97 0.17
C PRO A 84 7.40 1.96 1.22
N GLU A 85 6.59 3.01 1.20
CA GLU A 85 5.43 3.18 2.07
C GLU A 85 4.15 3.08 1.23
N VAL A 86 3.13 2.45 1.80
CA VAL A 86 1.78 2.40 1.22
C VAL A 86 0.82 2.97 2.25
N ALA A 87 0.00 3.93 1.85
CA ALA A 87 -1.00 4.53 2.73
C ALA A 87 -2.37 4.59 2.03
N ALA A 88 -3.44 4.41 2.80
CA ALA A 88 -4.81 4.57 2.35
C ALA A 88 -5.36 5.90 2.83
N LEU A 89 -6.10 6.62 1.98
CA LEU A 89 -6.81 7.84 2.35
C LEU A 89 -8.17 7.46 2.92
N SER A 90 -8.40 7.82 4.17
CA SER A 90 -9.70 7.68 4.81
C SER A 90 -10.68 8.70 4.23
N LYS A 91 -11.98 8.40 4.29
CA LYS A 91 -13.03 9.33 3.86
C LYS A 91 -13.02 10.63 4.67
N GLU A 92 -12.51 10.59 5.89
CA GLU A 92 -12.32 11.74 6.77
C GLU A 92 -11.09 12.59 6.39
N GLY A 93 -10.36 12.24 5.33
CA GLY A 93 -9.21 13.00 4.82
C GLY A 93 -7.88 12.65 5.47
N SER A 94 -7.82 11.59 6.29
CA SER A 94 -6.58 11.18 6.97
C SER A 94 -5.84 10.09 6.21
N TRP A 95 -4.51 10.20 6.12
CA TRP A 95 -3.67 9.14 5.56
C TRP A 95 -3.35 8.08 6.62
N ILE A 96 -3.63 6.83 6.30
CA ILE A 96 -3.42 5.67 7.17
C ILE A 96 -2.34 4.78 6.57
N ASN A 97 -1.20 4.65 7.24
CA ASN A 97 -0.11 3.79 6.77
C ASN A 97 -0.47 2.31 6.90
N LEU A 98 -0.14 1.52 5.88
CA LEU A 98 -0.36 0.08 5.83
C LEU A 98 0.95 -0.64 6.09
N ALA A 99 1.05 -1.35 7.22
CA ALA A 99 2.29 -2.04 7.61
C ALA A 99 2.37 -3.46 7.06
N LYS A 100 1.41 -4.33 7.43
CA LYS A 100 1.42 -5.75 7.04
C LYS A 100 0.02 -6.24 6.70
N PRO A 101 -0.20 -6.80 5.50
CA PRO A 101 -1.49 -7.39 5.14
C PRO A 101 -1.74 -8.67 5.96
N ARG A 102 -3.01 -9.03 6.10
CA ARG A 102 -3.43 -10.32 6.67
C ARG A 102 -2.89 -11.47 5.82
N ASN A 103 -2.44 -12.56 6.44
CA ASN A 103 -1.81 -13.69 5.72
C ASN A 103 -2.68 -14.24 4.56
N SER A 104 -3.99 -14.37 4.76
CA SER A 104 -4.92 -14.84 3.71
C SER A 104 -5.12 -13.84 2.56
N TYR A 105 -4.72 -12.58 2.78
CA TYR A 105 -4.84 -11.49 1.83
C TYR A 105 -3.50 -11.19 1.13
N GLU A 106 -2.42 -11.83 1.60
CA GLU A 106 -1.06 -11.64 1.10
C GLU A 106 -0.93 -12.05 -0.38
N GLU A 107 -1.57 -13.14 -0.81
CA GLU A 107 -1.53 -13.57 -2.22
C GLU A 107 -2.13 -12.54 -3.17
N THR A 108 -3.26 -11.92 -2.78
CA THR A 108 -3.90 -10.84 -3.53
C THR A 108 -3.02 -9.59 -3.58
N PHE A 109 -2.29 -9.32 -2.51
CA PHE A 109 -1.46 -8.12 -2.38
C PHE A 109 -0.04 -8.28 -2.93
N ARG A 110 0.42 -9.53 -3.14
CA ARG A 110 1.79 -9.84 -3.57
C ARG A 110 2.18 -9.14 -4.88
N PRO A 111 1.35 -9.09 -5.93
CA PRO A 111 1.69 -8.37 -7.16
C PRO A 111 1.89 -6.86 -6.93
N ILE A 112 1.07 -6.26 -6.06
CA ILE A 112 1.21 -4.85 -5.67
C ILE A 112 2.55 -4.65 -4.96
N PHE A 113 2.86 -5.48 -3.96
CA PHE A 113 4.12 -5.33 -3.21
C PHE A 113 5.35 -5.52 -4.12
N ILE A 114 5.32 -6.46 -5.07
CA ILE A 114 6.38 -6.62 -6.08
C ILE A 114 6.53 -5.34 -6.90
N THR A 115 5.42 -4.80 -7.43
CA THR A 115 5.41 -3.58 -8.24
C THR A 115 5.96 -2.39 -7.46
N VAL A 116 5.55 -2.23 -6.20
CA VAL A 116 6.02 -1.18 -5.30
C VAL A 116 7.53 -1.28 -5.05
N GLN A 117 8.05 -2.49 -4.82
CA GLN A 117 9.49 -2.73 -4.65
C GLN A 117 10.28 -2.45 -5.94
N MET A 118 9.71 -2.78 -7.11
CA MET A 118 10.32 -2.44 -8.41
C MET A 118 10.42 -0.93 -8.60
N LEU A 119 9.31 -0.21 -8.38
CA LEU A 119 9.26 1.25 -8.50
C LEU A 119 10.24 1.93 -7.53
N HIS A 120 10.30 1.46 -6.29
CA HIS A 120 11.25 1.93 -5.28
C HIS A 120 12.70 1.73 -5.73
N PHE A 121 13.04 0.53 -6.20
CA PHE A 121 14.38 0.21 -6.67
C PHE A 121 14.79 1.10 -7.85
N LEU A 122 13.94 1.20 -8.87
CA LEU A 122 14.22 1.96 -10.09
C LEU A 122 14.36 3.46 -9.82
N ARG A 123 13.50 4.03 -8.96
CA ARG A 123 13.61 5.45 -8.56
C ARG A 123 14.93 5.74 -7.85
N ARG A 124 15.44 4.78 -7.08
CA ARG A 124 16.67 4.92 -6.28
C ARG A 124 17.95 4.57 -7.01
N LYS A 125 17.86 3.68 -8.00
CA LYS A 125 19.01 3.14 -8.74
C LYS A 125 18.68 3.00 -10.22
N PRO A 126 18.41 4.12 -10.93
CA PRO A 126 17.94 4.09 -12.31
C PRO A 126 18.96 3.51 -13.31
N GLU A 127 20.25 3.52 -12.97
CA GLU A 127 21.35 3.06 -13.83
C GLU A 127 21.74 1.59 -13.59
N GLU A 128 21.19 0.94 -12.56
CA GLU A 128 21.52 -0.46 -12.26
C GLU A 128 20.93 -1.39 -13.33
N PRO A 129 21.66 -2.45 -13.72
CA PRO A 129 21.14 -3.43 -14.67
C PRO A 129 19.97 -4.20 -14.07
N GLU A 130 19.11 -4.71 -14.96
CA GLU A 130 17.93 -5.52 -14.63
C GLU A 130 18.25 -6.68 -13.65
N LYS A 131 19.44 -7.30 -13.78
CA LYS A 131 19.91 -8.36 -12.87
C LYS A 131 19.96 -7.90 -11.41
N SER A 132 20.33 -6.65 -11.15
CA SER A 132 20.36 -6.09 -9.79
C SER A 132 18.96 -5.96 -9.21
N LEU A 133 17.97 -5.57 -10.03
CA LEU A 133 16.56 -5.53 -9.64
C LEU A 133 16.04 -6.93 -9.28
N TRP A 134 16.28 -7.93 -10.13
CA TRP A 134 15.86 -9.31 -9.85
C TRP A 134 16.50 -9.88 -8.58
N ASN A 135 17.78 -9.60 -8.36
CA ASN A 135 18.47 -9.99 -7.12
C ASN A 135 17.88 -9.28 -5.89
N HIS A 136 17.47 -8.01 -6.01
CA HIS A 136 16.78 -7.28 -4.95
C HIS A 136 15.43 -7.92 -4.62
N LEU A 137 14.58 -8.11 -5.63
CA LEU A 137 13.27 -8.75 -5.45
C LEU A 137 13.42 -10.14 -4.84
N ARG A 138 14.37 -10.94 -5.33
CA ARG A 138 14.62 -12.27 -4.78
C ARG A 138 14.92 -12.19 -3.27
N LYS A 139 15.81 -11.30 -2.83
CA LYS A 139 16.12 -11.12 -1.40
C LYS A 139 14.93 -10.65 -0.57
N VAL A 140 14.10 -9.76 -1.11
CA VAL A 140 12.90 -9.25 -0.42
C VAL A 140 11.84 -10.34 -0.26
N PHE A 141 11.68 -11.20 -1.27
CA PHE A 141 10.61 -12.20 -1.32
C PHE A 141 11.04 -13.65 -1.05
N GLU A 142 12.34 -13.93 -0.85
CA GLU A 142 12.89 -15.26 -0.54
C GLU A 142 12.31 -15.87 0.75
N TYR A 143 11.79 -15.04 1.65
CA TYR A 143 11.17 -15.47 2.91
C TYR A 143 9.66 -15.76 2.80
N CYS A 144 9.02 -15.46 1.66
CA CYS A 144 7.61 -15.82 1.40
C CYS A 144 7.58 -17.02 0.44
N THR A 145 7.23 -18.19 0.97
CA THR A 145 7.32 -19.52 0.35
C THR A 145 7.08 -19.60 -1.17
N PRO A 146 7.79 -20.51 -1.85
CA PRO A 146 7.96 -20.54 -3.30
C PRO A 146 6.76 -21.21 -3.97
N ILE A 147 6.36 -20.77 -5.16
CA ILE A 147 6.04 -21.63 -6.32
C ILE A 147 5.75 -20.80 -7.59
N TYR A 148 5.30 -19.54 -7.53
CA TYR A 148 4.83 -18.86 -8.76
C TYR A 148 5.64 -17.67 -9.28
N VAL A 149 6.69 -17.21 -8.59
CA VAL A 149 7.34 -15.93 -8.94
C VAL A 149 8.27 -16.01 -10.17
N LEU A 150 8.73 -17.20 -10.59
CA LEU A 150 9.70 -17.31 -11.69
C LEU A 150 9.09 -17.54 -13.08
N CYS A 151 7.78 -17.83 -13.19
CA CYS A 151 7.18 -18.11 -14.50
C CYS A 151 6.52 -16.90 -15.18
N SER A 152 6.09 -15.88 -14.44
CA SER A 152 5.33 -14.76 -15.02
C SER A 152 6.18 -13.58 -15.49
N PHE A 153 7.47 -13.54 -15.14
CA PHE A 153 8.36 -12.42 -15.50
C PHE A 153 9.72 -12.84 -16.08
N SER A 154 9.90 -14.11 -16.42
CA SER A 154 11.07 -14.51 -17.21
C SER A 154 10.91 -13.92 -18.62
N PRO A 155 11.83 -13.08 -19.11
CA PRO A 155 11.84 -12.73 -20.52
C PRO A 155 12.15 -14.01 -21.26
N CYS A 156 11.15 -14.58 -21.94
CA CYS A 156 11.40 -15.59 -22.95
C CYS A 156 12.46 -15.02 -23.90
N VAL A 157 13.59 -15.72 -23.95
CA VAL A 157 14.65 -15.59 -24.94
C VAL A 157 14.01 -15.40 -26.31
N ILE A 158 14.04 -14.17 -26.84
CA ILE A 158 13.83 -13.95 -28.27
C ILE A 158 15.09 -14.50 -28.92
N ASN A 159 15.05 -15.77 -29.30
CA ASN A 159 16.01 -16.32 -30.23
C ASN A 159 15.85 -15.56 -31.54
N SER A 160 16.74 -14.60 -31.76
CA SER A 160 17.09 -14.10 -33.08
C SER A 160 17.76 -15.24 -33.84
N SER A 161 16.97 -16.02 -34.56
CA SER A 161 17.45 -16.91 -35.62
C SER A 161 17.40 -16.14 -36.93
N ASP A 162 18.43 -15.32 -37.17
CA ASP A 162 18.80 -14.90 -38.51
C ASP A 162 19.76 -15.95 -39.07
N SER A 163 19.31 -16.71 -40.07
CA SER A 163 20.08 -17.31 -41.18
C SER A 163 19.15 -18.14 -42.08
#